data_AF-A0A1J5X4E7-F1
#
_entry.id   AF-A0A1J5X4E7-F1
#
_cell.length_a   1.000
_cell.length_b   1.000
_cell.length_c   1.000
_cell.angle_alpha   90.00
_cell.angle_beta   90.00
_cell.angle_gamma   90.00
#
_symmetry.space_group_name_H-M   'P 1'
#
loop_
_entity.id
_entity.type
_entity.pdbx_description
1 polymer ?
#
loop_
_entity_poly.entity_id
_entity_poly.type
_entity_poly.pdbx_seq_one_letter_code
_entity_poly.pdbx_strand_id
1 'polypeptide(L)'
;MSLLQLASFARHKGTYFLERAEGVLIVPETQPLCLHPRKEAREYLQKKKSVLLEKKEHRSTDAKCMPRAVNEEGVGQVSCPCCEDVFAVEECSNYVTEHQKDEALGAVLENAEKQHRFVLATARQTDPVLLTRETTVFLSGLSVSDKLFFVLLKKTKTEIGERFSVFGHDEDADCIGEVGTAEHRPITLIREQGNERETQHVLENIEGIPENCIGCSFKRISLQNTLLGNILPKLRIHKEARMEMFSFVALKEEYTARILGARSIGIGKTRNIKLVGYGVGLLPRLKTNGDGITADHLFLNAADSECVAGTLAETENKSIRIGETTNLFLLCYSVNLLPRLRMGGDGAAVGGLLLNASESMQVAGTSKEENRSICIGETKNITLCNHAIRVLPKLGFHKENVLEGLFLFSYTRKEQSAEIFDAQEENIEIGFVKNMKLFGAAIGVLPRLRINKENVMCFFGLHALGGEQLQGILGEQDRSIYIGRVKEGGFDVPEEIRRKMKYILVHEEGNETRFLD
;
A
#
# COMPACT_ATOMS: atom_id res chain seq x y z
N MET A 1 -34.66 10.61 -10.05
CA MET A 1 -33.58 9.67 -10.42
C MET A 1 -34.23 8.53 -11.19
N SER A 2 -33.75 8.20 -12.39
CA SER A 2 -34.31 7.07 -13.15
C SER A 2 -33.91 5.73 -12.49
N LEU A 3 -34.70 4.68 -12.71
CA LEU A 3 -34.45 3.36 -12.14
C LEU A 3 -33.12 2.76 -12.65
N LEU A 4 -32.74 3.10 -13.89
CA LEU A 4 -31.43 2.77 -14.47
C LEU A 4 -30.27 3.49 -13.76
N GLN A 5 -30.44 4.76 -13.38
CA GLN A 5 -29.41 5.49 -12.61
C GLN A 5 -29.10 4.81 -11.28
N LEU A 6 -30.13 4.34 -10.58
CA LEU A 6 -29.98 3.66 -9.28
C LEU A 6 -29.37 2.26 -9.39
N ALA A 7 -29.58 1.56 -10.51
CA ALA A 7 -29.13 0.19 -10.70
C ALA A 7 -27.79 0.07 -11.45
N SER A 8 -27.38 1.11 -12.17
CA SER A 8 -26.15 1.10 -12.96
C SER A 8 -24.92 1.32 -12.10
N PHE A 9 -23.84 0.60 -12.39
CA PHE A 9 -22.55 0.85 -11.73
C PHE A 9 -21.73 1.92 -12.48
N ALA A 10 -22.08 2.21 -13.74
CA ALA A 10 -21.44 3.21 -14.60
C ALA A 10 -22.43 3.71 -15.66
N ARG A 11 -22.21 4.93 -16.18
CA ARG A 11 -23.05 5.56 -17.20
C ARG A 11 -22.22 6.33 -18.24
N HIS A 12 -22.70 6.45 -19.45
CA HIS A 12 -22.08 7.24 -20.52
C HIS A 12 -23.14 7.81 -21.47
N LYS A 13 -23.29 9.14 -21.57
CA LYS A 13 -24.18 9.82 -22.55
C LYS A 13 -25.59 9.21 -22.68
N GLY A 14 -26.23 8.91 -21.53
CA GLY A 14 -27.57 8.29 -21.52
C GLY A 14 -27.58 6.80 -21.86
N THR A 15 -26.44 6.12 -21.73
CA THR A 15 -26.30 4.66 -21.71
C THR A 15 -25.86 4.22 -20.32
N TYR A 16 -26.47 3.16 -19.79
CA TYR A 16 -26.27 2.66 -18.43
C TYR A 16 -25.66 1.25 -18.46
N PHE A 17 -24.65 1.01 -17.62
CA PHE A 17 -23.98 -0.28 -17.49
C PHE A 17 -24.39 -0.95 -16.19
N LEU A 18 -24.93 -2.16 -16.29
CA LEU A 18 -25.40 -2.93 -15.15
C LEU A 18 -24.62 -4.23 -15.04
N GLU A 19 -24.12 -4.53 -13.83
CA GLU A 19 -23.43 -5.79 -13.56
C GLU A 19 -24.47 -6.86 -13.25
N ARG A 20 -24.44 -7.97 -13.99
CA ARG A 20 -25.35 -9.11 -13.83
C ARG A 20 -24.55 -10.39 -13.59
N ALA A 21 -25.24 -11.45 -13.20
CA ALA A 21 -24.59 -12.76 -12.99
C ALA A 21 -23.97 -13.27 -14.30
N GLU A 22 -24.69 -13.08 -15.40
CA GLU A 22 -24.37 -13.52 -16.76
C GLU A 22 -23.30 -12.66 -17.45
N GLY A 23 -23.09 -11.42 -16.99
CA GLY A 23 -22.22 -10.48 -17.68
C GLY A 23 -22.47 -9.01 -17.35
N VAL A 24 -22.27 -8.15 -18.35
CA VAL A 24 -22.56 -6.71 -18.30
C VAL A 24 -23.70 -6.40 -19.26
N LEU A 25 -24.81 -5.91 -18.74
CA LEU A 25 -25.93 -5.43 -19.54
C LEU A 25 -25.77 -3.93 -19.79
N ILE A 26 -25.78 -3.54 -21.05
CA ILE A 26 -25.73 -2.15 -21.50
C ILE A 26 -27.14 -1.75 -21.92
N VAL A 27 -27.71 -0.70 -21.32
CA VAL A 27 -29.09 -0.27 -21.57
C VAL A 27 -29.14 1.22 -21.92
N PRO A 28 -29.72 1.61 -23.07
CA PRO A 28 -29.95 3.01 -23.41
C PRO A 28 -31.13 3.61 -22.63
N GLU A 29 -31.03 4.89 -22.28
CA GLU A 29 -32.09 5.62 -21.54
C GLU A 29 -33.43 5.69 -22.27
N THR A 30 -33.42 5.56 -23.61
CA THR A 30 -34.63 5.56 -24.45
C THR A 30 -35.51 4.32 -24.26
N GLN A 31 -35.05 3.32 -23.50
CA GLN A 31 -35.81 2.11 -23.26
C GLN A 31 -36.79 2.33 -22.09
N PRO A 32 -38.12 2.36 -22.32
CA PRO A 32 -39.09 2.59 -21.26
C PRO A 32 -39.12 1.37 -20.33
N LEU A 33 -38.61 1.53 -19.11
CA LEU A 33 -38.86 0.58 -18.03
C LEU A 33 -40.27 0.83 -17.50
N CYS A 34 -41.26 0.19 -18.13
CA CYS A 34 -42.64 0.25 -17.66
C CYS A 34 -42.79 -0.56 -16.36
N LEU A 35 -43.02 0.13 -15.24
CA LEU A 35 -43.47 -0.49 -14.00
C LEU A 35 -44.94 -0.90 -14.16
N HIS A 36 -45.20 -2.17 -14.48
CA HIS A 36 -46.51 -2.74 -14.26
C HIS A 36 -46.50 -3.50 -12.94
N PRO A 37 -47.30 -3.11 -11.93
CA PRO A 37 -47.45 -3.93 -10.74
C PRO A 37 -48.15 -5.23 -11.16
N ARG A 38 -47.40 -6.33 -11.25
CA ARG A 38 -47.99 -7.66 -11.44
C ARG A 38 -48.87 -8.02 -10.23
N LYS A 39 -49.80 -8.94 -10.50
CA LYS A 39 -50.78 -9.52 -9.56
C LYS A 39 -50.14 -9.96 -8.23
N GLU A 40 -48.88 -10.40 -8.27
CA GLU A 40 -48.08 -10.86 -7.13
C GLU A 40 -47.73 -9.73 -6.13
N ALA A 41 -47.46 -8.50 -6.60
CA ALA A 41 -47.26 -7.35 -5.70
C ALA A 41 -48.59 -6.95 -5.03
N ARG A 42 -49.71 -7.06 -5.75
CA ARG A 42 -51.06 -6.92 -5.17
C ARG A 42 -51.36 -8.01 -4.15
N GLU A 43 -50.97 -9.25 -4.42
CA GLU A 43 -51.16 -10.40 -3.53
C GLU A 43 -50.26 -10.31 -2.29
N TYR A 44 -49.01 -9.87 -2.41
CA TYR A 44 -48.12 -9.60 -1.27
C TYR A 44 -48.66 -8.48 -0.39
N LEU A 45 -49.11 -7.36 -1.00
CA LEU A 45 -49.76 -6.27 -0.27
C LEU A 45 -51.07 -6.73 0.39
N GLN A 46 -51.87 -7.57 -0.27
CA GLN A 46 -53.07 -8.17 0.33
C GLN A 46 -52.74 -9.10 1.49
N LYS A 47 -51.69 -9.92 1.36
CA LYS A 47 -51.24 -10.86 2.40
C LYS A 47 -50.63 -10.14 3.61
N LYS A 48 -49.90 -9.05 3.38
CA LYS A 48 -49.37 -8.21 4.47
C LYS A 48 -50.48 -7.38 5.12
N LYS A 49 -51.48 -6.92 4.34
CA LYS A 49 -52.70 -6.29 4.82
C LYS A 49 -53.53 -7.24 5.69
N SER A 50 -53.67 -8.51 5.32
CA SER A 50 -54.38 -9.52 6.13
C SER A 50 -53.64 -9.82 7.43
N VAL A 51 -52.31 -9.94 7.42
CA VAL A 51 -51.50 -10.12 8.65
C VAL A 51 -51.59 -8.90 9.59
N LEU A 52 -51.68 -7.67 9.04
CA LEU A 52 -51.86 -6.45 9.84
C LEU A 52 -53.30 -6.32 10.39
N LEU A 53 -54.30 -6.83 9.68
CA LEU A 53 -55.69 -6.90 10.15
C LEU A 53 -55.86 -7.95 11.26
N GLU A 54 -55.24 -9.13 11.14
CA GLU A 54 -55.20 -10.16 12.19
C GLU A 54 -54.50 -9.68 13.47
N LYS A 55 -53.42 -8.90 13.33
CA LYS A 55 -52.76 -8.25 14.48
C LYS A 55 -53.62 -7.18 15.17
N LYS A 56 -54.65 -6.65 14.50
CA LYS A 56 -55.59 -5.67 15.06
C LYS A 56 -56.76 -6.31 15.83
N GLU A 57 -57.09 -7.58 15.58
CA GLU A 57 -58.13 -8.27 16.37
C GLU A 57 -57.73 -8.52 17.83
N HIS A 58 -56.46 -8.28 18.20
CA HIS A 58 -55.96 -8.41 19.57
C HIS A 58 -55.88 -7.09 20.36
N ARG A 59 -56.47 -5.98 19.89
CA ARG A 59 -56.67 -4.77 20.71
C ARG A 59 -58.10 -4.26 20.57
N SER A 60 -58.80 -4.27 21.70
CA SER A 60 -60.22 -3.97 21.83
C SER A 60 -60.59 -2.53 21.46
N THR A 61 -61.77 -2.43 20.84
CA THR A 61 -62.82 -1.38 20.98
C THR A 61 -62.44 0.10 20.81
N ASP A 62 -63.17 0.74 19.89
CA ASP A 62 -63.33 2.18 19.66
C ASP A 62 -62.21 2.94 18.90
N ALA A 63 -62.34 3.01 17.57
CA ALA A 63 -62.23 4.26 16.79
C ALA A 63 -62.44 4.02 15.28
N LYS A 64 -63.24 4.90 14.66
CA LYS A 64 -63.53 4.97 13.22
C LYS A 64 -62.26 5.21 12.39
N CYS A 65 -61.77 4.20 11.68
CA CYS A 65 -60.77 4.38 10.62
C CYS A 65 -61.26 3.73 9.32
N MET A 66 -61.82 4.53 8.40
CA MET A 66 -62.04 4.09 7.02
C MET A 66 -60.86 4.54 6.14
N PRO A 67 -60.32 3.67 5.26
CA PRO A 67 -59.40 4.11 4.23
C PRO A 67 -60.15 4.91 3.14
N ARG A 68 -59.64 6.09 2.77
CA ARG A 68 -60.07 6.80 1.55
C ARG A 68 -59.43 6.13 0.33
N ALA A 69 -60.17 6.08 -0.76
CA ALA A 69 -59.75 5.48 -2.02
C ALA A 69 -58.48 6.13 -2.58
N VAL A 70 -57.67 5.31 -3.26
CA VAL A 70 -56.45 5.67 -3.97
C VAL A 70 -56.81 6.42 -5.25
N ASN A 71 -56.21 7.58 -5.50
CA ASN A 71 -56.34 8.31 -6.75
C ASN A 71 -55.44 7.66 -7.82
N GLU A 72 -55.82 7.74 -9.10
CA GLU A 72 -55.16 7.09 -10.25
C GLU A 72 -53.71 7.55 -10.54
N GLU A 73 -53.14 8.46 -9.74
CA GLU A 73 -51.77 9.00 -9.93
C GLU A 73 -50.73 8.47 -8.94
N GLY A 74 -51.05 7.47 -8.12
CA GLY A 74 -50.03 6.63 -7.45
C GLY A 74 -49.21 7.26 -6.31
N VAL A 75 -49.50 8.49 -5.88
CA VAL A 75 -48.87 9.08 -4.67
C VAL A 75 -49.87 9.06 -3.52
N GLY A 76 -49.82 8.00 -2.70
CA GLY A 76 -50.66 7.86 -1.51
C GLY A 76 -49.91 8.27 -0.25
N GLN A 77 -50.23 9.45 0.31
CA GLN A 77 -49.87 9.77 1.69
C GLN A 77 -50.97 9.22 2.60
N VAL A 78 -50.65 8.19 3.40
CA VAL A 78 -51.57 7.63 4.40
C VAL A 78 -51.16 8.17 5.76
N SER A 79 -51.91 9.13 6.29
CA SER A 79 -51.83 9.51 7.71
C SER A 79 -53.00 8.90 8.47
N CYS A 80 -52.68 8.11 9.49
CA CYS A 80 -53.65 7.61 10.46
C CYS A 80 -53.69 8.61 11.63
N PRO A 81 -54.83 9.29 11.93
CA PRO A 81 -54.86 10.33 12.96
C PRO A 81 -54.70 9.84 14.41
N CYS A 82 -54.48 8.54 14.64
CA CYS A 82 -54.49 7.94 15.97
C CYS A 82 -53.26 7.08 16.32
N CYS A 83 -52.25 7.02 15.46
CA CYS A 83 -50.94 6.45 15.81
C CYS A 83 -49.84 7.14 15.00
N GLU A 84 -48.94 7.84 15.68
CA GLU A 84 -47.75 8.50 15.11
C GLU A 84 -46.65 7.50 14.68
N ASP A 85 -47.02 6.35 14.10
CA ASP A 85 -46.04 5.34 13.65
C ASP A 85 -45.91 5.36 12.11
N VAL A 86 -44.96 6.16 11.64
CA VAL A 86 -44.49 6.21 10.25
C VAL A 86 -43.39 5.14 10.06
N PHE A 87 -43.75 3.84 10.00
CA PHE A 87 -42.72 2.78 9.94
C PHE A 87 -42.98 1.63 8.96
N ALA A 88 -43.93 1.73 8.04
CA ALA A 88 -44.20 0.63 7.08
C ALA A 88 -44.19 1.02 5.59
N VAL A 89 -44.09 2.31 5.26
CA VAL A 89 -44.20 2.77 3.87
C VAL A 89 -42.84 2.75 3.16
N GLU A 90 -41.75 3.15 3.82
CA GLU A 90 -40.42 3.18 3.21
C GLU A 90 -39.86 1.78 2.94
N GLU A 91 -39.92 0.84 3.90
CA GLU A 91 -39.45 -0.54 3.67
C GLU A 91 -40.26 -1.28 2.61
N CYS A 92 -41.58 -1.07 2.54
CA CYS A 92 -42.41 -1.68 1.49
C CYS A 92 -42.19 -1.00 0.13
N SER A 93 -42.00 0.32 0.10
CA SER A 93 -41.63 1.03 -1.12
C SER A 93 -40.28 0.57 -1.64
N ASN A 94 -39.30 0.37 -0.76
CA ASN A 94 -37.96 -0.11 -1.12
C ASN A 94 -37.97 -1.57 -1.60
N TYR A 95 -38.70 -2.47 -0.92
CA TYR A 95 -38.82 -3.87 -1.33
C TYR A 95 -39.58 -4.04 -2.66
N VAL A 96 -40.70 -3.34 -2.84
CA VAL A 96 -41.47 -3.39 -4.08
C VAL A 96 -40.68 -2.76 -5.23
N THR A 97 -39.92 -1.68 -4.99
CA THR A 97 -39.07 -1.09 -6.02
C THR A 97 -37.86 -1.95 -6.36
N GLU A 98 -37.23 -2.67 -5.43
CA GLU A 98 -36.17 -3.65 -5.73
C GLU A 98 -36.65 -4.86 -6.53
N HIS A 99 -37.79 -5.44 -6.16
CA HIS A 99 -38.33 -6.58 -6.91
C HIS A 99 -38.81 -6.18 -8.32
N GLN A 100 -39.45 -5.01 -8.44
CA GLN A 100 -39.86 -4.46 -9.74
C GLN A 100 -38.66 -4.00 -10.59
N LYS A 101 -37.56 -3.56 -9.96
CA LYS A 101 -36.29 -3.26 -10.63
C LYS A 101 -35.75 -4.50 -11.33
N ASP A 102 -35.60 -5.61 -10.61
CA ASP A 102 -35.02 -6.82 -11.17
C ASP A 102 -35.92 -7.49 -12.22
N GLU A 103 -37.25 -7.41 -12.07
CA GLU A 103 -38.18 -7.96 -13.07
C GLU A 103 -38.19 -7.15 -14.39
N ALA A 104 -38.23 -5.81 -14.31
CA ALA A 104 -38.18 -4.95 -15.49
C ALA A 104 -36.83 -5.06 -16.23
N LEU A 105 -35.73 -5.18 -15.48
CA LEU A 105 -34.41 -5.42 -16.04
C LEU A 105 -34.22 -6.86 -16.56
N GLY A 106 -34.91 -7.84 -15.98
CA GLY A 106 -34.97 -9.21 -16.48
C GLY A 106 -35.59 -9.29 -17.88
N ALA A 107 -36.68 -8.58 -18.12
CA ALA A 107 -37.29 -8.52 -19.46
C ALA A 107 -36.38 -7.84 -20.50
N VAL A 108 -35.60 -6.83 -20.10
CA VAL A 108 -34.58 -6.23 -20.98
C VAL A 108 -33.42 -7.20 -21.23
N LEU A 109 -33.00 -7.96 -20.22
CA LEU A 109 -31.95 -8.98 -20.32
C LEU A 109 -32.35 -10.10 -21.30
N GLU A 110 -33.61 -10.56 -21.26
CA GLU A 110 -34.12 -11.59 -22.18
C GLU A 110 -34.12 -11.15 -23.64
N ASN A 111 -34.35 -9.85 -23.90
CA ASN A 111 -34.39 -9.27 -25.24
C ASN A 111 -33.05 -8.67 -25.68
N ALA A 112 -32.04 -8.62 -24.81
CA ALA A 112 -30.75 -8.04 -25.12
C ALA A 112 -29.98 -8.92 -26.11
N GLU A 113 -29.40 -8.29 -27.12
CA GLU A 113 -28.61 -9.02 -28.10
C GLU A 113 -27.30 -9.50 -27.46
N LYS A 114 -27.03 -10.81 -27.58
CA LYS A 114 -25.76 -11.40 -27.17
C LYS A 114 -24.74 -11.24 -28.28
N GLN A 115 -23.66 -10.51 -28.02
CA GLN A 115 -22.62 -10.29 -29.01
C GLN A 115 -21.40 -11.18 -28.77
N HIS A 116 -20.81 -11.70 -29.86
CA HIS A 116 -19.54 -12.42 -29.80
C HIS A 116 -18.34 -11.47 -29.75
N ARG A 117 -18.40 -10.35 -30.47
CA ARG A 117 -17.40 -9.27 -30.42
C ARG A 117 -18.11 -7.94 -30.28
N PHE A 118 -17.63 -7.10 -29.37
CA PHE A 118 -18.17 -5.78 -29.09
C PHE A 118 -17.05 -4.75 -29.07
N VAL A 119 -17.19 -3.67 -29.83
CA VAL A 119 -16.24 -2.55 -29.81
C VAL A 119 -16.83 -1.45 -28.93
N LEU A 120 -16.18 -1.17 -27.81
CA LEU A 120 -16.61 -0.06 -26.97
C LEU A 120 -16.28 1.26 -27.68
N ALA A 121 -17.25 2.17 -27.76
CA ALA A 121 -17.11 3.44 -28.46
C ALA A 121 -17.62 4.61 -27.59
N THR A 122 -17.19 5.82 -27.94
CA THR A 122 -17.65 7.07 -27.28
C THR A 122 -19.05 7.50 -27.73
N ALA A 123 -19.59 6.87 -28.77
CA ALA A 123 -20.95 7.06 -29.24
C ALA A 123 -21.96 6.41 -28.29
N ARG A 124 -23.17 6.99 -28.22
CA ARG A 124 -24.27 6.45 -27.43
C ARG A 124 -24.74 5.12 -28.05
N GLN A 125 -25.01 4.14 -27.20
CA GLN A 125 -25.63 2.88 -27.64
C GLN A 125 -27.13 3.07 -27.88
N THR A 126 -27.67 2.46 -28.93
CA THR A 126 -29.09 2.59 -29.32
C THR A 126 -29.94 1.43 -28.86
N ASP A 127 -29.33 0.24 -28.73
CA ASP A 127 -30.01 -1.01 -28.41
C ASP A 127 -29.40 -1.65 -27.17
N PRO A 128 -30.18 -2.38 -26.36
CA PRO A 128 -29.66 -3.11 -25.23
C PRO A 128 -28.76 -4.27 -25.67
N VAL A 129 -27.58 -4.38 -25.06
CA VAL A 129 -26.57 -5.39 -25.38
C VAL A 129 -26.15 -6.13 -24.12
N LEU A 130 -26.08 -7.45 -24.19
CA LEU A 130 -25.54 -8.28 -23.10
C LEU A 130 -24.13 -8.77 -23.47
N LEU A 131 -23.14 -8.31 -22.73
CA LEU A 131 -21.75 -8.76 -22.82
C LEU A 131 -21.51 -9.88 -21.82
N THR A 132 -21.24 -11.09 -22.28
CA THR A 132 -21.00 -12.26 -21.44
C THR A 132 -19.51 -12.59 -21.35
N ARG A 133 -19.16 -13.64 -20.60
CA ARG A 133 -17.79 -14.17 -20.54
C ARG A 133 -17.23 -14.63 -21.89
N GLU A 134 -18.10 -14.94 -22.84
CA GLU A 134 -17.71 -15.34 -24.19
C GLU A 134 -17.53 -14.13 -25.12
N THR A 135 -18.15 -12.99 -24.78
CA THR A 135 -18.05 -11.76 -25.55
C THR A 135 -16.64 -11.19 -25.45
N THR A 136 -16.04 -10.93 -26.61
CA THR A 136 -14.75 -10.23 -26.71
C THR A 136 -15.00 -8.75 -26.85
N VAL A 137 -14.59 -7.99 -25.84
CA VAL A 137 -14.70 -6.53 -25.78
C VAL A 137 -13.39 -5.91 -26.22
N PHE A 138 -13.42 -5.16 -27.31
CA PHE A 138 -12.25 -4.44 -27.84
C PHE A 138 -12.24 -3.00 -27.35
N LEU A 139 -11.15 -2.61 -26.68
CA LEU A 139 -10.95 -1.29 -26.08
C LEU A 139 -9.78 -0.58 -26.77
N SER A 140 -10.06 0.45 -27.58
CA SER A 140 -9.04 1.14 -28.37
C SER A 140 -9.42 2.61 -28.61
N GLY A 141 -8.43 3.51 -28.58
CA GLY A 141 -8.62 4.92 -28.91
C GLY A 141 -9.54 5.71 -27.98
N LEU A 142 -9.70 5.27 -26.72
CA LEU A 142 -10.59 5.88 -25.74
C LEU A 142 -10.04 5.74 -24.32
N SER A 143 -10.64 6.48 -23.38
CA SER A 143 -10.40 6.29 -21.95
C SER A 143 -11.65 5.73 -21.27
N VAL A 144 -11.49 4.83 -20.31
CA VAL A 144 -12.62 4.33 -19.48
C VAL A 144 -12.36 4.54 -17.99
N SER A 145 -13.43 4.63 -17.21
CA SER A 145 -13.30 4.60 -15.76
C SER A 145 -12.75 3.24 -15.30
N ASP A 146 -11.94 3.24 -14.24
CA ASP A 146 -11.37 2.05 -13.61
C ASP A 146 -12.46 1.05 -13.19
N LYS A 147 -13.59 1.52 -12.66
CA LYS A 147 -14.74 0.67 -12.33
C LYS A 147 -15.27 -0.08 -13.56
N LEU A 148 -15.48 0.61 -14.68
CA LEU A 148 -15.90 -0.03 -15.94
C LEU A 148 -14.85 -1.02 -16.44
N PHE A 149 -13.59 -0.62 -16.44
CA PHE A 149 -12.49 -1.48 -16.89
C PHE A 149 -12.41 -2.80 -16.11
N PHE A 150 -12.44 -2.74 -14.77
CA PHE A 150 -12.34 -3.94 -13.94
C PHE A 150 -13.58 -4.83 -14.03
N VAL A 151 -14.77 -4.27 -14.20
CA VAL A 151 -15.98 -5.07 -14.44
C VAL A 151 -15.89 -5.80 -15.79
N LEU A 152 -15.42 -5.14 -16.85
CA LEU A 152 -15.20 -5.78 -18.16
C LEU A 152 -14.13 -6.89 -18.05
N LEU A 153 -12.98 -6.61 -17.44
CA LEU A 153 -11.95 -7.63 -17.17
C LEU A 153 -12.49 -8.84 -16.40
N LYS A 154 -13.47 -8.62 -15.51
CA LYS A 154 -14.08 -9.69 -14.70
C LYS A 154 -15.14 -10.48 -15.46
N LYS A 155 -15.91 -9.83 -16.34
CA LYS A 155 -17.17 -10.37 -16.90
C LYS A 155 -17.10 -10.74 -18.37
N THR A 156 -16.07 -10.30 -19.10
CA THR A 156 -15.95 -10.51 -20.56
C THR A 156 -14.54 -10.97 -20.94
N LYS A 157 -14.30 -11.35 -22.19
CA LYS A 157 -12.94 -11.38 -22.75
C LYS A 157 -12.56 -9.96 -23.13
N THR A 158 -11.35 -9.50 -22.80
CA THR A 158 -10.94 -8.10 -23.04
C THR A 158 -9.70 -8.04 -23.92
N GLU A 159 -9.80 -7.37 -25.06
CA GLU A 159 -8.70 -7.07 -25.98
C GLU A 159 -8.37 -5.57 -25.91
N ILE A 160 -7.10 -5.23 -25.65
CA ILE A 160 -6.64 -3.84 -25.57
C ILE A 160 -5.93 -3.46 -26.87
N GLY A 161 -6.47 -2.44 -27.54
CA GLY A 161 -5.88 -1.81 -28.72
C GLY A 161 -5.03 -0.59 -28.38
N GLU A 162 -4.64 0.14 -29.41
CA GLU A 162 -3.77 1.31 -29.27
C GLU A 162 -4.48 2.47 -28.55
N ARG A 163 -3.68 3.32 -27.89
CA ARG A 163 -4.15 4.57 -27.27
C ARG A 163 -5.32 4.39 -26.28
N PHE A 164 -5.35 3.26 -25.59
CA PHE A 164 -6.29 2.99 -24.50
C PHE A 164 -5.78 3.53 -23.16
N SER A 165 -6.67 4.10 -22.35
CA SER A 165 -6.34 4.54 -20.99
C SER A 165 -7.46 4.31 -19.98
N VAL A 166 -7.09 4.30 -18.70
CA VAL A 166 -8.01 4.14 -17.57
C VAL A 166 -7.90 5.36 -16.65
N PHE A 167 -9.04 5.85 -16.15
CA PHE A 167 -9.16 6.99 -15.25
C PHE A 167 -10.04 6.68 -14.03
N GLY A 168 -9.94 7.47 -12.96
CA GLY A 168 -10.69 7.25 -11.72
C GLY A 168 -12.19 7.48 -11.90
N HIS A 169 -13.01 6.50 -11.50
CA HIS A 169 -14.47 6.56 -11.54
C HIS A 169 -15.06 7.65 -10.63
N ASP A 170 -16.21 8.19 -11.06
CA ASP A 170 -17.06 9.14 -10.35
C ASP A 170 -18.49 8.77 -10.73
N GLU A 171 -19.36 8.57 -9.75
CA GLU A 171 -20.73 8.09 -9.95
C GLU A 171 -21.56 9.08 -10.78
N ASP A 172 -21.23 10.37 -10.66
CA ASP A 172 -21.92 11.45 -11.34
C ASP A 172 -21.29 11.80 -12.70
N ALA A 173 -20.26 11.10 -13.16
CA ALA A 173 -19.59 11.40 -14.41
C ALA A 173 -19.72 10.29 -15.45
N ASP A 174 -19.48 10.64 -16.72
CA ASP A 174 -19.38 9.67 -17.79
C ASP A 174 -18.19 8.72 -17.55
N CYS A 175 -18.43 7.42 -17.75
CA CYS A 175 -17.47 6.35 -17.57
C CYS A 175 -16.60 6.08 -18.80
N ILE A 176 -16.87 6.76 -19.92
CA ILE A 176 -16.07 6.73 -21.15
C ILE A 176 -15.70 8.17 -21.50
N GLY A 177 -14.41 8.43 -21.58
CA GLY A 177 -13.84 9.73 -21.91
C GLY A 177 -13.00 9.68 -23.17
N GLU A 178 -12.65 10.86 -23.67
CA GLU A 178 -11.69 11.00 -24.76
C GLU A 178 -10.27 10.67 -24.29
N VAL A 179 -9.34 10.53 -25.24
CA VAL A 179 -7.92 10.32 -24.95
C VAL A 179 -7.39 11.51 -24.13
N GLY A 180 -6.69 11.22 -23.03
CA GLY A 180 -6.15 12.25 -22.12
C GLY A 180 -6.96 12.44 -20.82
N THR A 181 -8.20 11.94 -20.75
CA THR A 181 -9.05 12.03 -19.53
C THR A 181 -8.34 11.48 -18.27
N ALA A 182 -7.49 10.46 -18.43
CA ALA A 182 -6.74 9.84 -17.35
C ALA A 182 -5.75 10.76 -16.63
N GLU A 183 -5.28 11.84 -17.26
CA GLU A 183 -4.35 12.78 -16.65
C GLU A 183 -5.01 13.64 -15.56
N HIS A 184 -6.31 13.92 -15.71
CA HIS A 184 -7.06 14.79 -14.80
C HIS A 184 -7.82 14.03 -13.71
N ARG A 185 -7.99 12.72 -13.86
CA ARG A 185 -8.76 11.88 -12.93
C ARG A 185 -7.92 10.68 -12.49
N PRO A 186 -6.98 10.86 -11.54
CA PRO A 186 -6.10 9.78 -11.10
C PRO A 186 -6.85 8.70 -10.33
N ILE A 187 -6.44 7.45 -10.52
CA ILE A 187 -7.06 6.26 -9.92
C ILE A 187 -6.58 6.06 -8.47
N THR A 188 -7.48 5.57 -7.61
CA THR A 188 -7.12 4.99 -6.30
C THR A 188 -7.43 3.50 -6.34
N LEU A 189 -6.41 2.68 -6.59
CA LEU A 189 -6.55 1.23 -6.70
C LEU A 189 -6.20 0.56 -5.37
N ILE A 190 -7.23 0.13 -4.64
CA ILE A 190 -7.07 -0.61 -3.39
C ILE A 190 -7.74 -1.97 -3.55
N ARG A 191 -6.99 -3.04 -3.33
CA ARG A 191 -7.51 -4.41 -3.31
C ARG A 191 -6.86 -5.20 -2.19
N GLU A 192 -7.69 -5.87 -1.42
CA GLU A 192 -7.32 -6.77 -0.34
C GLU A 192 -7.91 -8.14 -0.64
N GLN A 193 -7.15 -9.21 -0.40
CA GLN A 193 -7.58 -10.62 -0.42
C GLN A 193 -8.62 -10.96 -1.50
N GLY A 194 -8.15 -11.32 -2.69
CA GLY A 194 -9.03 -11.67 -3.82
C GLY A 194 -9.77 -13.00 -3.61
N ASN A 195 -11.03 -13.06 -4.06
CA ASN A 195 -11.79 -14.31 -4.13
C ASN A 195 -11.23 -15.16 -5.30
N GLU A 196 -10.62 -16.30 -5.00
CA GLU A 196 -9.77 -17.07 -5.93
C GLU A 196 -10.48 -17.44 -7.26
N ARG A 197 -11.78 -17.78 -7.21
CA ARG A 197 -12.53 -18.22 -8.40
C ARG A 197 -12.81 -17.12 -9.42
N GLU A 198 -13.04 -15.88 -8.97
CA GLU A 198 -13.25 -14.75 -9.90
C GLU A 198 -11.92 -14.23 -10.45
N THR A 199 -10.82 -14.55 -9.76
CA THR A 199 -9.49 -14.05 -10.08
C THR A 199 -8.89 -14.73 -11.31
N GLN A 200 -9.21 -16.00 -11.58
CA GLN A 200 -8.67 -16.74 -12.74
C GLN A 200 -9.04 -16.12 -14.09
N HIS A 201 -10.32 -15.76 -14.29
CA HIS A 201 -10.78 -15.12 -15.52
C HIS A 201 -10.15 -13.73 -15.74
N VAL A 202 -10.02 -12.96 -14.65
CA VAL A 202 -9.32 -11.66 -14.68
C VAL A 202 -7.86 -11.85 -15.10
N LEU A 203 -7.20 -12.92 -14.62
CA LEU A 203 -5.81 -13.20 -14.96
C LEU A 203 -5.62 -13.61 -16.41
N GLU A 204 -6.50 -14.45 -16.95
CA GLU A 204 -6.48 -14.84 -18.37
C GLU A 204 -6.57 -13.60 -19.27
N ASN A 205 -7.44 -12.66 -18.92
CA ASN A 205 -7.50 -11.37 -19.61
C ASN A 205 -6.19 -10.58 -19.45
N ILE A 206 -5.65 -10.45 -18.23
CA ILE A 206 -4.41 -9.70 -17.98
C ILE A 206 -3.22 -10.28 -18.74
N GLU A 207 -3.13 -11.60 -18.85
CA GLU A 207 -2.05 -12.29 -19.59
C GLU A 207 -2.06 -11.94 -21.07
N GLY A 208 -3.25 -11.81 -21.68
CA GLY A 208 -3.41 -11.39 -23.07
C GLY A 208 -3.08 -9.92 -23.34
N ILE A 209 -2.92 -9.09 -22.29
CA ILE A 209 -2.64 -7.67 -22.43
C ILE A 209 -1.11 -7.46 -22.61
N PRO A 210 -0.66 -6.69 -23.62
CA PRO A 210 0.75 -6.33 -23.77
C PRO A 210 1.29 -5.46 -22.61
N GLU A 211 2.59 -5.52 -22.34
CA GLU A 211 3.22 -4.61 -21.37
C GLU A 211 3.08 -3.14 -21.81
N ASN A 212 2.95 -2.23 -20.85
CA ASN A 212 2.88 -0.78 -21.07
C ASN A 212 1.82 -0.31 -22.09
N CYS A 213 0.69 -1.02 -22.25
CA CYS A 213 -0.34 -0.64 -23.21
C CYS A 213 -1.49 0.20 -22.61
N ILE A 214 -1.68 0.17 -21.28
CA ILE A 214 -2.78 0.87 -20.61
C ILE A 214 -2.30 2.21 -20.05
N GLY A 215 -2.62 3.32 -20.71
CA GLY A 215 -2.33 4.65 -20.16
C GLY A 215 -3.09 4.91 -18.86
N CYS A 216 -2.43 5.43 -17.83
CA CYS A 216 -3.10 5.69 -16.54
C CYS A 216 -2.30 6.67 -15.68
N SER A 217 -3.02 7.29 -14.73
CA SER A 217 -2.47 8.08 -13.64
C SER A 217 -3.04 7.55 -12.33
N PHE A 218 -2.21 7.47 -11.28
CA PHE A 218 -2.64 6.97 -9.98
C PHE A 218 -2.33 7.96 -8.88
N LYS A 219 -3.30 8.12 -7.97
CA LYS A 219 -3.06 8.74 -6.67
C LYS A 219 -2.44 7.72 -5.73
N ARG A 220 -2.99 6.50 -5.67
CA ARG A 220 -2.52 5.40 -4.81
C ARG A 220 -2.74 4.04 -5.46
N ILE A 221 -1.78 3.14 -5.25
CA ILE A 221 -1.91 1.71 -5.49
C ILE A 221 -1.64 0.98 -4.16
N SER A 222 -2.57 0.13 -3.74
CA SER A 222 -2.42 -0.74 -2.58
C SER A 222 -3.00 -2.12 -2.90
N LEU A 223 -2.12 -3.07 -3.18
CA LEU A 223 -2.48 -4.45 -3.51
C LEU A 223 -1.97 -5.38 -2.42
N GLN A 224 -2.88 -6.14 -1.81
CA GLN A 224 -2.55 -7.07 -0.74
C GLN A 224 -3.05 -8.48 -1.06
N ASN A 225 -2.12 -9.43 -1.15
CA ASN A 225 -2.40 -10.86 -1.36
C ASN A 225 -3.40 -11.08 -2.51
N THR A 226 -3.08 -10.50 -3.67
CA THR A 226 -3.97 -10.50 -4.83
C THR A 226 -3.20 -10.71 -6.12
N LEU A 227 -3.73 -11.57 -6.99
CA LEU A 227 -3.17 -11.80 -8.32
C LEU A 227 -3.47 -10.62 -9.27
N LEU A 228 -4.29 -9.63 -8.86
CA LEU A 228 -4.45 -8.40 -9.63
C LEU A 228 -3.13 -7.65 -9.81
N GLY A 229 -2.12 -7.91 -8.97
CA GLY A 229 -0.74 -7.44 -9.17
C GLY A 229 -0.21 -7.62 -10.58
N ASN A 230 -0.64 -8.68 -11.27
CA ASN A 230 -0.22 -8.97 -12.65
C ASN A 230 -0.63 -7.89 -13.67
N ILE A 231 -1.53 -6.97 -13.32
CA ILE A 231 -1.83 -5.80 -14.15
C ILE A 231 -0.68 -4.79 -14.18
N LEU A 232 0.18 -4.73 -13.14
CA LEU A 232 1.17 -3.66 -12.98
C LEU A 232 2.12 -3.50 -14.18
N PRO A 233 2.68 -4.58 -14.79
CA PRO A 233 3.49 -4.45 -16.01
C PRO A 233 2.74 -3.96 -17.24
N LYS A 234 1.40 -4.04 -17.22
CA LYS A 234 0.52 -3.64 -18.32
C LYS A 234 0.21 -2.14 -18.29
N LEU A 235 0.43 -1.51 -17.13
CA LEU A 235 0.17 -0.10 -16.89
C LEU A 235 1.31 0.76 -17.45
N ARG A 236 0.94 1.78 -18.23
CA ARG A 236 1.82 2.83 -18.71
C ARG A 236 1.57 4.09 -17.89
N ILE A 237 2.29 4.20 -16.77
CA ILE A 237 2.30 5.38 -15.91
C ILE A 237 3.37 6.35 -16.42
N HIS A 238 2.98 7.60 -16.66
CA HIS A 238 3.91 8.62 -17.13
C HIS A 238 4.99 8.90 -16.08
N LYS A 239 6.25 9.09 -16.49
CA LYS A 239 7.39 9.28 -15.56
C LYS A 239 7.23 10.48 -14.62
N GLU A 240 6.54 11.53 -15.08
CA GLU A 240 6.27 12.74 -14.29
C GLU A 240 5.02 12.62 -13.41
N ALA A 241 4.23 11.55 -13.55
CA ALA A 241 3.02 11.36 -12.76
C ALA A 241 3.38 11.22 -11.27
N ARG A 242 2.73 12.01 -10.43
CA ARG A 242 2.94 12.00 -8.98
C ARG A 242 1.99 11.02 -8.31
N MET A 243 2.55 10.01 -7.64
CA MET A 243 1.80 9.02 -6.87
C MET A 243 2.10 9.20 -5.39
N GLU A 244 1.08 9.20 -4.53
CA GLU A 244 1.27 9.34 -3.09
C GLU A 244 1.78 8.04 -2.45
N MET A 245 1.32 6.89 -2.95
CA MET A 245 1.58 5.58 -2.35
C MET A 245 1.56 4.46 -3.38
N PHE A 246 2.61 3.64 -3.36
CA PHE A 246 2.65 2.32 -3.97
C PHE A 246 2.89 1.27 -2.88
N SER A 247 1.89 0.43 -2.60
CA SER A 247 1.98 -0.66 -1.63
C SER A 247 1.70 -1.99 -2.30
N PHE A 248 2.63 -2.93 -2.17
CA PHE A 248 2.47 -4.30 -2.65
C PHE A 248 2.83 -5.29 -1.54
N VAL A 249 1.81 -6.00 -1.04
CA VAL A 249 1.95 -7.01 0.02
C VAL A 249 1.64 -8.38 -0.59
N ALA A 250 2.61 -9.28 -0.54
CA ALA A 250 2.44 -10.67 -0.99
C ALA A 250 3.04 -11.60 0.05
N LEU A 251 2.20 -12.23 0.86
CA LEU A 251 2.62 -13.15 1.92
C LEU A 251 2.86 -14.59 1.41
N LYS A 252 2.50 -14.85 0.15
CA LYS A 252 2.73 -16.13 -0.54
C LYS A 252 3.34 -15.87 -1.92
N GLU A 253 4.19 -16.80 -2.37
CA GLU A 253 4.89 -16.71 -3.65
C GLU A 253 3.96 -16.64 -4.87
N GLU A 254 2.79 -17.29 -4.79
CA GLU A 254 1.79 -17.33 -5.86
C GLU A 254 1.35 -15.95 -6.35
N TYR A 255 1.34 -14.95 -5.47
CA TYR A 255 0.96 -13.57 -5.82
C TYR A 255 2.02 -12.82 -6.62
N THR A 256 3.25 -13.33 -6.64
CA THR A 256 4.40 -12.71 -7.33
C THR A 256 4.94 -13.51 -8.50
N ALA A 257 4.69 -14.83 -8.55
CA ALA A 257 5.29 -15.74 -9.52
C ALA A 257 5.21 -15.25 -10.99
N ARG A 258 4.05 -14.72 -11.41
CA ARG A 258 3.84 -14.22 -12.78
C ARG A 258 4.42 -12.82 -13.01
N ILE A 259 4.21 -11.89 -12.09
CA ILE A 259 4.69 -10.50 -12.22
C ILE A 259 6.23 -10.40 -12.16
N LEU A 260 6.90 -11.34 -11.49
CA LEU A 260 8.36 -11.44 -11.50
C LEU A 260 8.93 -11.80 -12.88
N GLY A 261 8.12 -12.20 -13.87
CA GLY A 261 8.55 -12.33 -15.26
C GLY A 261 8.72 -10.98 -15.98
N ALA A 262 8.14 -9.90 -15.46
CA ALA A 262 8.09 -8.60 -16.15
C ALA A 262 9.44 -7.90 -16.18
N ARG A 263 9.82 -7.31 -17.32
CA ARG A 263 11.12 -6.63 -17.46
C ARG A 263 11.25 -5.42 -16.55
N SER A 264 10.19 -4.63 -16.42
CA SER A 264 10.15 -3.43 -15.59
C SER A 264 8.71 -3.01 -15.28
N ILE A 265 8.50 -2.33 -14.15
CA ILE A 265 7.22 -1.80 -13.71
C ILE A 265 7.40 -0.31 -13.44
N GLY A 266 6.83 0.53 -14.31
CA GLY A 266 6.85 1.99 -14.14
C GLY A 266 5.85 2.44 -13.09
N ILE A 267 6.31 3.14 -12.04
CA ILE A 267 5.45 3.68 -10.98
C ILE A 267 5.46 5.21 -10.90
N GLY A 268 6.22 5.90 -11.77
CA GLY A 268 6.28 7.36 -11.81
C GLY A 268 7.02 7.98 -10.61
N LYS A 269 6.70 9.23 -10.25
CA LYS A 269 7.20 9.93 -9.06
C LYS A 269 6.40 9.51 -7.84
N THR A 270 6.83 8.43 -7.19
CA THR A 270 6.12 7.87 -6.03
C THR A 270 6.70 8.35 -4.71
N ARG A 271 5.83 8.90 -3.86
CA ARG A 271 6.22 9.46 -2.56
C ARG A 271 6.51 8.38 -1.52
N ASN A 272 5.69 7.34 -1.46
CA ASN A 272 5.84 6.23 -0.51
C ASN A 272 5.80 4.90 -1.24
N ILE A 273 6.83 4.07 -1.06
CA ILE A 273 6.92 2.72 -1.62
C ILE A 273 6.98 1.72 -0.47
N LYS A 274 6.04 0.77 -0.43
CA LYS A 274 5.97 -0.28 0.58
C LYS A 274 5.90 -1.65 -0.07
N LEU A 275 6.90 -2.48 0.15
CA LEU A 275 6.96 -3.87 -0.31
C LEU A 275 7.04 -4.81 0.90
N VAL A 276 6.15 -5.81 0.96
CA VAL A 276 6.07 -6.74 2.08
C VAL A 276 5.98 -8.19 1.60
N GLY A 277 6.70 -9.09 2.27
CA GLY A 277 6.78 -10.51 1.94
C GLY A 277 7.50 -10.72 0.60
N TYR A 278 7.00 -11.65 -0.21
CA TYR A 278 7.46 -11.87 -1.59
C TYR A 278 7.32 -10.63 -2.47
N GLY A 279 6.51 -9.64 -2.07
CA GLY A 279 6.40 -8.35 -2.75
C GLY A 279 7.72 -7.59 -2.84
N VAL A 280 8.65 -7.86 -1.91
CA VAL A 280 10.02 -7.33 -1.96
C VAL A 280 10.74 -7.76 -3.24
N GLY A 281 10.37 -8.91 -3.82
CA GLY A 281 10.82 -9.41 -5.11
C GLY A 281 10.63 -8.43 -6.28
N LEU A 282 9.69 -7.50 -6.17
CA LEU A 282 9.46 -6.49 -7.22
C LEU A 282 10.51 -5.39 -7.24
N LEU A 283 11.29 -5.22 -6.16
CA LEU A 283 12.22 -4.10 -5.99
C LEU A 283 13.12 -3.87 -7.22
N PRO A 284 13.80 -4.88 -7.80
CA PRO A 284 14.70 -4.67 -8.95
C PRO A 284 13.97 -4.27 -10.23
N ARG A 285 12.66 -4.50 -10.29
CA ARG A 285 11.81 -4.25 -11.46
C ARG A 285 11.14 -2.89 -11.41
N LEU A 286 11.06 -2.25 -10.24
CA LEU A 286 10.44 -0.94 -10.11
C LEU A 286 11.27 0.14 -10.81
N LYS A 287 10.57 1.00 -11.57
CA LYS A 287 11.13 2.18 -12.22
C LYS A 287 10.36 3.42 -11.76
N THR A 288 11.05 4.30 -11.06
CA THR A 288 10.54 5.64 -10.73
C THR A 288 11.00 6.66 -11.78
N ASN A 289 10.89 7.95 -11.49
CA ASN A 289 11.47 8.98 -12.35
C ASN A 289 13.01 8.97 -12.25
N GLY A 290 13.69 8.55 -13.32
CA GLY A 290 15.16 8.53 -13.44
C GLY A 290 15.77 7.13 -13.36
N ASP A 291 17.08 7.07 -13.14
CA ASP A 291 17.87 5.83 -13.23
C ASP A 291 17.81 4.93 -11.97
N GLY A 292 16.98 5.27 -10.99
CA GLY A 292 16.87 4.53 -9.73
C GLY A 292 15.49 4.64 -9.06
N ILE A 293 15.41 4.16 -7.83
CA ILE A 293 14.21 4.23 -6.99
C ILE A 293 14.30 5.50 -6.13
N THR A 294 13.41 6.45 -6.34
CA THR A 294 13.33 7.73 -5.62
C THR A 294 11.98 7.81 -4.89
N ALA A 295 11.98 8.10 -3.59
CA ALA A 295 10.77 8.20 -2.77
C ALA A 295 11.04 8.95 -1.46
N ASP A 296 10.04 9.61 -0.85
CA ASP A 296 10.19 10.12 0.52
C ASP A 296 10.44 8.93 1.48
N HIS A 297 9.70 7.83 1.30
CA HIS A 297 9.83 6.65 2.14
C HIS A 297 9.87 5.36 1.30
N LEU A 298 10.94 4.57 1.45
CA LEU A 298 11.06 3.22 0.90
C LEU A 298 11.07 2.20 2.04
N PHE A 299 10.02 1.39 2.13
CA PHE A 299 9.81 0.42 3.20
C PHE A 299 9.82 -1.01 2.64
N LEU A 300 10.77 -1.82 3.09
CA LEU A 300 10.91 -3.23 2.75
C LEU A 300 10.78 -4.08 4.01
N ASN A 301 9.92 -5.09 3.98
CA ASN A 301 9.77 -6.04 5.08
C ASN A 301 9.60 -7.47 4.55
N ALA A 302 10.52 -8.35 4.93
CA ALA A 302 10.48 -9.77 4.57
C ALA A 302 10.57 -10.62 5.83
N ALA A 303 9.45 -11.22 6.23
CA ALA A 303 9.38 -12.04 7.44
C ALA A 303 10.13 -13.38 7.30
N ASP A 304 10.26 -13.90 6.08
CA ASP A 304 11.00 -15.12 5.76
C ASP A 304 12.17 -14.84 4.80
N SER A 305 13.20 -15.67 4.88
CA SER A 305 14.33 -15.70 3.95
C SER A 305 13.90 -15.95 2.50
N GLU A 306 12.87 -16.77 2.26
CA GLU A 306 12.37 -17.08 0.92
C GLU A 306 11.86 -15.83 0.19
N CYS A 307 11.30 -14.86 0.94
CA CYS A 307 10.77 -13.61 0.40
C CYS A 307 11.85 -12.74 -0.29
N VAL A 308 13.13 -12.93 0.04
CA VAL A 308 14.26 -12.19 -0.53
C VAL A 308 15.20 -13.09 -1.36
N ALA A 309 15.04 -14.41 -1.31
CA ALA A 309 15.93 -15.37 -1.95
C ALA A 309 16.03 -15.14 -3.47
N GLY A 310 14.90 -14.96 -4.14
CA GLY A 310 14.86 -14.66 -5.58
C GLY A 310 15.59 -13.36 -5.93
N THR A 311 15.35 -12.28 -5.17
CA THR A 311 16.04 -11.00 -5.37
C THR A 311 17.54 -11.13 -5.13
N LEU A 312 17.95 -11.83 -4.08
CA LEU A 312 19.37 -12.04 -3.78
C LEU A 312 20.07 -12.88 -4.85
N ALA A 313 19.38 -13.84 -5.45
CA ALA A 313 19.92 -14.67 -6.53
C ALA A 313 20.01 -13.91 -7.87
N GLU A 314 19.04 -13.04 -8.18
CA GLU A 314 19.00 -12.32 -9.45
C GLU A 314 19.86 -11.04 -9.48
N THR A 315 20.20 -10.48 -8.31
CA THR A 315 20.90 -9.19 -8.21
C THR A 315 22.34 -9.31 -7.74
N GLU A 316 23.23 -8.58 -8.40
CA GLU A 316 24.60 -8.38 -7.95
C GLU A 316 24.69 -7.30 -6.87
N ASN A 317 25.81 -7.24 -6.15
CA ASN A 317 26.07 -6.15 -5.20
C ASN A 317 26.01 -4.79 -5.90
N LYS A 318 25.38 -3.81 -5.25
CA LYS A 318 25.24 -2.43 -5.74
C LYS A 318 24.52 -2.31 -7.10
N SER A 319 23.71 -3.31 -7.48
CA SER A 319 22.96 -3.29 -8.75
C SER A 319 21.63 -2.53 -8.67
N ILE A 320 21.03 -2.42 -7.47
CA ILE A 320 19.76 -1.71 -7.26
C ILE A 320 20.04 -0.26 -6.86
N ARG A 321 19.86 0.68 -7.79
CA ARG A 321 20.10 2.10 -7.52
C ARG A 321 18.99 2.72 -6.67
N ILE A 322 19.36 3.25 -5.52
CA ILE A 322 18.49 4.07 -4.67
C ILE A 322 18.85 5.54 -4.92
N GLY A 323 17.88 6.29 -5.45
CA GLY A 323 17.98 7.72 -5.70
C GLY A 323 17.76 8.52 -4.42
N GLU A 324 17.34 9.78 -4.57
CA GLU A 324 16.99 10.63 -3.43
C GLU A 324 15.88 9.98 -2.60
N THR A 325 16.18 9.69 -1.33
CA THR A 325 15.26 9.01 -0.43
C THR A 325 15.28 9.65 0.95
N THR A 326 14.14 10.11 1.48
CA THR A 326 14.16 10.71 2.83
C THR A 326 14.41 9.64 3.88
N ASN A 327 13.73 8.49 3.81
CA ASN A 327 13.94 7.37 4.73
C ASN A 327 13.88 6.01 4.02
N LEU A 328 14.88 5.17 4.28
CA LEU A 328 14.96 3.77 3.87
C LEU A 328 14.79 2.86 5.08
N PHE A 329 13.78 1.99 5.06
CA PHE A 329 13.50 1.03 6.11
C PHE A 329 13.67 -0.40 5.58
N LEU A 330 14.60 -1.14 6.18
CA LEU A 330 14.79 -2.58 5.93
C LEU A 330 14.48 -3.36 7.22
N LEU A 331 13.39 -4.11 7.21
CA LEU A 331 12.95 -4.93 8.34
C LEU A 331 13.10 -6.44 8.06
N CYS A 332 13.45 -7.19 9.10
CA CYS A 332 13.61 -8.64 9.08
C CYS A 332 14.64 -9.07 7.99
N TYR A 333 14.34 -10.09 7.17
CA TYR A 333 15.27 -10.60 6.16
C TYR A 333 15.60 -9.59 5.05
N SER A 334 14.83 -8.51 4.90
CA SER A 334 15.14 -7.47 3.91
C SER A 334 16.43 -6.71 4.23
N VAL A 335 16.95 -6.81 5.47
CA VAL A 335 18.29 -6.30 5.81
C VAL A 335 19.38 -6.97 4.95
N ASN A 336 19.17 -8.21 4.49
CA ASN A 336 20.08 -8.91 3.57
C ASN A 336 20.15 -8.30 2.18
N LEU A 337 19.22 -7.41 1.80
CA LEU A 337 19.26 -6.69 0.54
C LEU A 337 20.19 -5.48 0.58
N LEU A 338 20.63 -5.04 1.76
CA LEU A 338 21.47 -3.86 1.90
C LEU A 338 22.71 -3.85 0.98
N PRO A 339 23.49 -4.95 0.82
CA PRO A 339 24.63 -5.00 -0.10
C PRO A 339 24.25 -4.86 -1.58
N ARG A 340 22.99 -5.17 -1.94
CA ARG A 340 22.45 -5.03 -3.30
C ARG A 340 22.10 -3.58 -3.62
N LEU A 341 21.89 -2.75 -2.60
CA LEU A 341 21.53 -1.34 -2.77
C LEU A 341 22.76 -0.49 -3.06
N ARG A 342 22.68 0.32 -4.12
CA ARG A 342 23.63 1.40 -4.39
C ARG A 342 23.02 2.70 -3.88
N MET A 343 23.49 3.12 -2.72
CA MET A 343 23.16 4.40 -2.08
C MET A 343 24.30 5.39 -2.34
N GLY A 344 23.99 6.58 -2.82
CA GLY A 344 24.99 7.62 -3.11
C GLY A 344 25.55 7.60 -4.54
N GLY A 345 26.09 8.77 -4.93
CA GLY A 345 26.58 9.06 -6.29
C GLY A 345 25.59 9.92 -7.09
N ASP A 346 26.10 10.80 -7.94
CA ASP A 346 25.34 11.75 -8.79
C ASP A 346 24.35 12.64 -8.02
N GLY A 347 24.68 13.05 -6.78
CA GLY A 347 23.86 13.93 -5.95
C GLY A 347 22.67 13.25 -5.24
N ALA A 348 22.54 11.92 -5.32
CA ALA A 348 21.49 11.18 -4.60
C ALA A 348 21.88 10.93 -3.13
N ALA A 349 21.01 11.31 -2.20
CA ALA A 349 21.21 11.14 -0.76
C ALA A 349 20.09 10.33 -0.10
N VAL A 350 20.42 9.62 0.98
CA VAL A 350 19.46 8.92 1.84
C VAL A 350 19.40 9.67 3.17
N GLY A 351 18.29 10.32 3.51
CA GLY A 351 18.19 11.10 4.75
C GLY A 351 18.38 10.23 6.01
N GLY A 352 17.66 9.12 6.08
CA GLY A 352 17.71 8.17 7.19
C GLY A 352 17.73 6.72 6.73
N LEU A 353 18.60 5.90 7.32
CA LEU A 353 18.65 4.45 7.16
C LEU A 353 18.21 3.77 8.46
N LEU A 354 17.15 2.97 8.41
CA LEU A 354 16.69 2.16 9.53
C LEU A 354 16.77 0.67 9.18
N LEU A 355 17.54 -0.08 9.97
CA LEU A 355 17.63 -1.53 9.88
C LEU A 355 17.07 -2.15 11.18
N ASN A 356 16.16 -3.12 11.07
CA ASN A 356 15.66 -3.85 12.22
C ASN A 356 15.59 -5.34 11.94
N ALA A 357 16.30 -6.13 12.73
CA ALA A 357 16.29 -7.58 12.66
C ALA A 357 16.04 -8.18 14.04
N SER A 358 14.88 -8.81 14.23
CA SER A 358 14.50 -9.45 15.48
C SER A 358 15.31 -10.71 15.78
N GLU A 359 15.93 -11.32 14.78
CA GLU A 359 16.68 -12.57 14.89
C GLU A 359 18.04 -12.48 14.18
N SER A 360 19.04 -13.21 14.68
CA SER A 360 20.40 -13.21 14.12
C SER A 360 20.47 -13.74 12.68
N MET A 361 19.63 -14.70 12.32
CA MET A 361 19.57 -15.25 10.97
C MET A 361 19.11 -14.23 9.91
N GLN A 362 18.33 -13.21 10.32
CA GLN A 362 17.82 -12.17 9.42
C GLN A 362 18.91 -11.23 8.91
N VAL A 363 20.12 -11.27 9.49
CA VAL A 363 21.29 -10.50 9.03
C VAL A 363 22.44 -11.37 8.56
N ALA A 364 22.24 -12.69 8.47
CA ALA A 364 23.32 -13.64 8.19
C ALA A 364 23.97 -13.45 6.81
N GLY A 365 23.22 -12.93 5.83
CA GLY A 365 23.76 -12.57 4.52
C GLY A 365 24.67 -11.33 4.62
N THR A 366 24.11 -10.23 5.13
CA THR A 366 24.85 -8.96 5.28
C THR A 366 26.06 -9.06 6.21
N SER A 367 25.99 -9.89 7.26
CA SER A 367 27.08 -10.04 8.23
C SER A 367 28.31 -10.76 7.65
N LYS A 368 28.17 -11.44 6.51
CA LYS A 368 29.29 -12.08 5.80
C LYS A 368 30.07 -11.13 4.91
N GLU A 369 29.54 -9.93 4.68
CA GLU A 369 30.24 -8.91 3.91
C GLU A 369 31.55 -8.51 4.58
N GLU A 370 32.50 -8.03 3.79
CA GLU A 370 33.73 -7.44 4.30
C GLU A 370 33.43 -6.17 5.11
N ASN A 371 34.27 -5.87 6.10
CA ASN A 371 34.12 -4.66 6.89
C ASN A 371 34.20 -3.44 5.96
N ARG A 372 33.33 -2.46 6.18
CA ARG A 372 33.24 -1.22 5.40
C ARG A 372 32.94 -1.40 3.90
N SER A 373 32.49 -2.58 3.45
CA SER A 373 32.21 -2.84 2.02
C SER A 373 30.88 -2.23 1.53
N ILE A 374 29.93 -2.04 2.45
CA ILE A 374 28.58 -1.54 2.17
C ILE A 374 28.59 -0.01 2.22
N CYS A 375 28.62 0.62 1.04
CA CYS A 375 28.55 2.08 0.94
C CYS A 375 27.15 2.57 1.31
N ILE A 376 27.07 3.48 2.28
CA ILE A 376 25.83 4.15 2.71
C ILE A 376 25.64 5.55 2.10
N GLY A 377 26.56 5.99 1.23
CA GLY A 377 26.52 7.31 0.61
C GLY A 377 26.47 8.46 1.63
N GLU A 378 25.78 9.55 1.26
CA GLU A 378 25.52 10.71 2.13
C GLU A 378 24.30 10.45 3.04
N THR A 379 24.44 9.49 3.95
CA THR A 379 23.40 9.21 4.96
C THR A 379 23.53 10.11 6.16
N LYS A 380 22.46 10.81 6.57
CA LYS A 380 22.49 11.71 7.75
C LYS A 380 22.21 10.98 9.06
N ASN A 381 21.24 10.07 9.06
CA ASN A 381 20.80 9.37 10.25
C ASN A 381 20.85 7.86 10.04
N ILE A 382 21.39 7.12 11.00
CA ILE A 382 21.41 5.66 10.99
C ILE A 382 20.79 5.15 12.27
N THR A 383 19.80 4.27 12.13
CA THR A 383 19.14 3.57 13.24
C THR A 383 19.27 2.07 13.04
N LEU A 384 19.93 1.38 13.97
CA LEU A 384 20.05 -0.08 13.96
C LEU A 384 19.35 -0.66 15.18
N CYS A 385 18.41 -1.56 14.95
CA CYS A 385 17.61 -2.20 15.99
C CYS A 385 17.93 -3.70 16.10
N ASN A 386 18.07 -4.18 17.33
CA ASN A 386 18.26 -5.58 17.70
C ASN A 386 19.48 -6.20 16.98
N HIS A 387 19.33 -7.33 16.29
CA HIS A 387 20.44 -8.01 15.61
C HIS A 387 20.97 -7.23 14.39
N ALA A 388 20.27 -6.18 13.91
CA ALA A 388 20.77 -5.31 12.85
C ALA A 388 22.01 -4.52 13.27
N ILE A 389 22.30 -4.40 14.57
CA ILE A 389 23.54 -3.79 15.08
C ILE A 389 24.78 -4.52 14.54
N ARG A 390 24.70 -5.83 14.25
CA ARG A 390 25.79 -6.63 13.64
C ARG A 390 26.19 -6.16 12.24
N VAL A 391 25.35 -5.37 11.58
CA VAL A 391 25.65 -4.79 10.26
C VAL A 391 26.58 -3.57 10.39
N LEU A 392 26.69 -2.95 11.57
CA LEU A 392 27.45 -1.72 11.77
C LEU A 392 28.92 -1.77 11.27
N PRO A 393 29.72 -2.82 11.54
CA PRO A 393 31.09 -2.91 11.02
C PRO A 393 31.18 -3.01 9.49
N LYS A 394 30.07 -3.43 8.85
CA LYS A 394 29.98 -3.64 7.39
C LYS A 394 29.68 -2.34 6.66
N LEU A 395 29.15 -1.34 7.36
CA LEU A 395 28.86 -0.03 6.79
C LEU A 395 30.17 0.75 6.54
N GLY A 396 30.34 1.21 5.31
CA GLY A 396 31.44 2.08 4.90
C GLY A 396 31.11 3.54 5.17
N PHE A 397 31.70 4.10 6.23
CA PHE A 397 31.62 5.52 6.54
C PHE A 397 32.70 6.30 5.77
N HIS A 398 32.30 7.29 4.98
CA HIS A 398 33.26 8.19 4.36
C HIS A 398 33.92 9.08 5.43
N LYS A 399 35.22 9.35 5.30
CA LYS A 399 35.98 10.15 6.31
C LYS A 399 35.41 11.54 6.54
N GLU A 400 34.77 12.10 5.52
CA GLU A 400 34.16 13.44 5.52
C GLU A 400 32.68 13.41 5.88
N ASN A 401 32.07 12.23 6.04
CA ASN A 401 30.66 12.13 6.40
C ASN A 401 30.47 12.58 7.85
N VAL A 402 29.54 13.54 8.02
CA VAL A 402 29.06 13.99 9.32
C VAL A 402 27.66 13.45 9.53
N LEU A 403 27.52 12.43 10.38
CA LEU A 403 26.22 11.91 10.78
C LEU A 403 25.52 12.92 11.70
N GLU A 404 24.28 13.25 11.39
CA GLU A 404 23.38 13.94 12.31
C GLU A 404 23.00 13.03 13.49
N GLY A 405 22.87 11.72 13.25
CA GLY A 405 22.47 10.77 14.28
C GLY A 405 22.95 9.34 14.04
N LEU A 406 23.49 8.71 15.09
CA LEU A 406 23.73 7.27 15.17
C LEU A 406 22.98 6.69 16.38
N PHE A 407 21.95 5.90 16.10
CA PHE A 407 21.06 5.37 17.13
C PHE A 407 21.05 3.84 17.10
N LEU A 408 21.48 3.22 18.20
CA LEU A 408 21.56 1.76 18.32
C LEU A 408 20.64 1.32 19.45
N PHE A 409 19.62 0.52 19.12
CA PHE A 409 18.62 0.06 20.09
C PHE A 409 18.62 -1.46 20.13
N SER A 410 18.86 -2.06 21.29
CA SER A 410 18.65 -3.48 21.46
C SER A 410 17.74 -3.76 22.64
N TYR A 411 16.59 -4.36 22.33
CA TYR A 411 15.60 -4.80 23.31
C TYR A 411 15.72 -6.30 23.61
N THR A 412 16.75 -6.96 23.07
CA THR A 412 16.97 -8.40 23.29
C THR A 412 17.39 -8.68 24.73
N ARG A 413 16.99 -9.87 25.23
CA ARG A 413 17.39 -10.36 26.56
C ARG A 413 18.88 -10.71 26.58
N LYS A 414 19.47 -10.70 27.79
CA LYS A 414 20.90 -10.92 28.04
C LYS A 414 21.48 -12.14 27.32
N GLU A 415 20.76 -13.27 27.29
CA GLU A 415 21.21 -14.52 26.66
C GLU A 415 21.52 -14.37 25.16
N GLN A 416 20.79 -13.49 24.46
CA GLN A 416 20.95 -13.22 23.03
C GLN A 416 21.92 -12.05 22.75
N SER A 417 22.35 -11.31 23.77
CA SER A 417 23.23 -10.14 23.62
C SER A 417 24.66 -10.51 23.24
N ALA A 418 25.15 -11.69 23.65
CA ALA A 418 26.46 -12.21 23.25
C ALA A 418 26.53 -12.45 21.74
N GLU A 419 25.42 -12.86 21.12
CA GLU A 419 25.32 -13.09 19.67
C GLU A 419 25.34 -11.80 18.84
N ILE A 420 25.09 -10.64 19.47
CA ILE A 420 25.14 -9.34 18.80
C ILE A 420 26.59 -8.86 18.63
N PHE A 421 27.53 -9.36 19.45
CA PHE A 421 28.91 -8.86 19.48
C PHE A 421 29.94 -9.99 19.47
N ASP A 422 30.38 -10.40 18.28
CA ASP A 422 31.47 -11.39 18.15
C ASP A 422 32.79 -10.79 18.66
N ALA A 423 33.43 -11.43 19.64
CA ALA A 423 34.65 -10.94 20.31
C ALA A 423 35.86 -10.71 19.39
N GLN A 424 35.77 -11.12 18.12
CA GLN A 424 36.85 -11.01 17.13
C GLN A 424 36.69 -9.84 16.14
N GLU A 425 35.60 -9.08 16.18
CA GLU A 425 35.42 -7.97 15.25
C GLU A 425 36.26 -6.74 15.64
N GLU A 426 36.96 -6.21 14.63
CA GLU A 426 37.83 -5.04 14.69
C GLU A 426 37.12 -3.76 15.16
N ASN A 427 37.93 -2.75 15.47
CA ASN A 427 37.47 -1.39 15.76
C ASN A 427 36.57 -0.83 14.65
N ILE A 428 35.39 -0.32 15.03
CA ILE A 428 34.40 0.27 14.13
C ILE A 428 34.63 1.79 14.04
N GLU A 429 35.11 2.26 12.90
CA GLU A 429 35.28 3.69 12.64
C GLU A 429 33.96 4.32 12.15
N ILE A 430 33.44 5.30 12.89
CA ILE A 430 32.12 5.91 12.62
C ILE A 430 32.19 7.41 12.25
N GLY A 431 33.39 7.92 11.93
CA GLY A 431 33.58 9.29 11.45
C GLY A 431 33.18 10.37 12.46
N PHE A 432 32.51 11.42 11.96
CA PHE A 432 31.95 12.50 12.77
C PHE A 432 30.46 12.23 13.05
N VAL A 433 30.04 12.41 14.29
CA VAL A 433 28.66 12.16 14.73
C VAL A 433 28.22 13.29 15.63
N LYS A 434 27.06 13.91 15.33
CA LYS A 434 26.48 14.96 16.18
C LYS A 434 25.74 14.39 17.38
N ASN A 435 24.90 13.39 17.16
CA ASN A 435 24.08 12.77 18.20
C ASN A 435 24.28 11.25 18.20
N MET A 436 24.59 10.68 19.35
CA MET A 436 24.74 9.24 19.51
C MET A 436 23.92 8.73 20.69
N LYS A 437 23.11 7.69 20.47
CA LYS A 437 22.34 7.04 21.53
C LYS A 437 22.50 5.53 21.45
N LEU A 438 22.91 4.92 22.56
CA LEU A 438 22.94 3.47 22.70
C LEU A 438 21.94 3.05 23.78
N PHE A 439 21.07 2.10 23.44
CA PHE A 439 20.00 1.66 24.32
C PHE A 439 20.02 0.14 24.52
N GLY A 440 19.83 -0.29 25.77
CA GLY A 440 19.76 -1.68 26.15
C GLY A 440 21.06 -2.42 25.89
N ALA A 441 20.98 -3.63 25.31
CA ALA A 441 22.17 -4.42 25.00
C ALA A 441 23.10 -3.76 23.95
N ALA A 442 22.63 -2.75 23.22
CA ALA A 442 23.44 -2.04 22.23
C ALA A 442 24.65 -1.31 22.84
N ILE A 443 24.60 -1.00 24.15
CA ILE A 443 25.71 -0.37 24.89
C ILE A 443 27.00 -1.19 24.77
N GLY A 444 26.91 -2.52 24.65
CA GLY A 444 28.07 -3.41 24.49
C GLY A 444 28.94 -3.13 23.27
N VAL A 445 28.45 -2.38 22.26
CA VAL A 445 29.25 -1.98 21.09
C VAL A 445 30.27 -0.91 21.42
N LEU A 446 30.04 -0.13 22.49
CA LEU A 446 30.76 1.11 22.76
C LEU A 446 32.30 0.94 22.82
N PRO A 447 32.88 -0.08 23.47
CA PRO A 447 34.34 -0.25 23.53
C PRO A 447 34.99 -0.42 22.15
N ARG A 448 34.20 -0.83 21.15
CA ARG A 448 34.65 -1.09 19.77
C ARG A 448 34.51 0.13 18.86
N LEU A 449 33.72 1.13 19.25
CA LEU A 449 33.57 2.34 18.46
C LEU A 449 34.85 3.18 18.50
N ARG A 450 35.22 3.72 17.34
CA ARG A 450 36.28 4.71 17.17
C ARG A 450 35.68 5.96 16.56
N ILE A 451 35.50 6.95 17.43
CA ILE A 451 35.02 8.29 17.09
C ILE A 451 36.23 9.15 16.76
N ASN A 452 36.10 10.01 15.73
CA ASN A 452 37.18 10.95 15.39
C ASN A 452 37.51 11.83 16.61
N LYS A 453 38.81 12.01 16.91
CA LYS A 453 39.28 12.81 18.05
C LYS A 453 38.83 14.27 17.97
N GLU A 454 38.63 14.78 16.75
CA GLU A 454 38.15 16.13 16.48
C GLU A 454 36.62 16.25 16.57
N ASN A 455 35.90 15.14 16.75
CA ASN A 455 34.46 15.16 16.84
C ASN A 455 33.98 15.83 18.13
N VAL A 456 33.02 16.75 18.00
CA VAL A 456 32.31 17.38 19.11
C VAL A 456 30.84 17.02 19.03
N MET A 457 30.40 16.09 19.88
CA MET A 457 29.02 15.64 19.94
C MET A 457 28.14 16.68 20.64
N CYS A 458 26.97 16.93 20.06
CA CYS A 458 25.89 17.66 20.72
C CYS A 458 25.20 16.79 21.77
N PHE A 459 25.08 15.48 21.52
CA PHE A 459 24.47 14.54 22.45
C PHE A 459 25.18 13.18 22.41
N PHE A 460 25.46 12.62 23.59
CA PHE A 460 25.92 11.25 23.79
C PHE A 460 25.15 10.65 24.97
N GLY A 461 24.28 9.68 24.67
CA GLY A 461 23.36 9.07 25.63
C GLY A 461 23.49 7.55 25.70
N LEU A 462 23.56 7.00 26.91
CA LEU A 462 23.55 5.56 27.18
C LEU A 462 22.40 5.23 28.14
N HIS A 463 21.49 4.34 27.73
CA HIS A 463 20.37 3.94 28.57
C HIS A 463 20.27 2.43 28.65
N ALA A 464 20.62 1.87 29.80
CA ALA A 464 20.42 0.46 30.07
C ALA A 464 18.98 0.21 30.58
N LEU A 465 18.42 -0.93 30.20
CA LEU A 465 17.19 -1.50 30.77
C LEU A 465 17.46 -2.21 32.10
N GLY A 466 18.71 -2.59 32.38
CA GLY A 466 19.13 -3.26 33.61
C GLY A 466 20.66 -3.32 33.74
N GLY A 467 21.16 -3.50 34.97
CA GLY A 467 22.59 -3.43 35.29
C GLY A 467 23.47 -4.46 34.57
N GLU A 468 22.90 -5.58 34.14
CA GLU A 468 23.60 -6.60 33.36
C GLU A 468 24.12 -6.12 32.00
N GLN A 469 23.44 -5.15 31.38
CA GLN A 469 23.82 -4.60 30.08
C GLN A 469 25.04 -3.69 30.19
N LEU A 470 25.37 -3.23 31.41
CA LEU A 470 26.55 -2.44 31.69
C LEU A 470 27.78 -3.31 32.00
N GLN A 471 27.62 -4.62 32.21
CA GLN A 471 28.72 -5.51 32.62
C GLN A 471 29.88 -5.53 31.62
N GLY A 472 29.58 -5.51 30.32
CA GLY A 472 30.60 -5.42 29.28
C GLY A 472 31.47 -4.17 29.40
N ILE A 473 30.86 -3.04 29.79
CA ILE A 473 31.58 -1.77 30.03
C ILE A 473 32.29 -1.80 31.39
N LEU A 474 31.66 -2.32 32.43
CA LEU A 474 32.24 -2.39 33.77
C LEU A 474 33.49 -3.29 33.84
N GLY A 475 33.59 -4.27 32.95
CA GLY A 475 34.76 -5.13 32.78
C GLY A 475 35.95 -4.45 32.09
N GLU A 476 35.73 -3.32 31.41
CA GLU A 476 36.81 -2.56 30.76
C GLU A 476 37.73 -1.91 31.78
N GLN A 477 38.97 -1.60 31.36
CA GLN A 477 39.87 -0.81 32.19
C GLN A 477 39.33 0.62 32.38
N ASP A 478 39.65 1.24 33.51
CA ASP A 478 39.26 2.63 33.73
C ASP A 478 39.87 3.52 32.64
N ARG A 479 39.05 4.43 32.10
CA ARG A 479 39.41 5.35 31.01
C ARG A 479 39.89 4.68 29.70
N SER A 480 39.59 3.41 29.46
CA SER A 480 39.96 2.73 28.21
C SER A 480 39.06 3.10 27.02
N ILE A 481 37.82 3.53 27.29
CA ILE A 481 36.83 3.81 26.24
C ILE A 481 36.84 5.29 25.88
N TYR A 482 37.42 5.64 24.73
CA TYR A 482 37.43 7.02 24.26
C TYR A 482 36.11 7.40 23.56
N ILE A 483 35.44 8.43 24.09
CA ILE A 483 34.15 8.93 23.57
C ILE A 483 34.31 10.24 22.79
N GLY A 484 35.41 10.96 23.00
CA GLY A 484 35.65 12.27 22.38
C GLY A 484 35.10 13.44 23.20
N ARG A 485 34.75 14.52 22.51
CA ARG A 485 34.27 15.77 23.11
C ARG A 485 32.74 15.79 23.05
N VAL A 486 32.08 16.17 24.14
CA VAL A 486 30.61 16.23 24.23
C VAL A 486 30.18 17.54 24.87
N LYS A 487 29.14 18.19 24.36
CA LYS A 487 28.55 19.37 24.99
C LYS A 487 28.00 19.01 26.38
N GLU A 488 28.24 19.86 27.38
CA GLU A 488 27.85 19.62 28.78
C GLU A 488 26.36 19.24 28.93
N GLY A 489 25.46 19.95 28.25
CA GLY A 489 24.01 19.67 28.29
C GLY A 489 23.57 18.39 27.55
N GLY A 490 24.47 17.72 26.84
CA GLY A 490 24.18 16.54 26.03
C GLY A 490 24.84 15.25 26.50
N PHE A 491 25.52 15.24 27.66
CA PHE A 491 26.18 14.06 28.20
C PHE A 491 25.28 13.30 29.17
N ASP A 492 24.64 12.24 28.70
CA ASP A 492 23.69 11.42 29.46
C ASP A 492 24.20 9.98 29.61
N VAL A 493 25.06 9.77 30.61
CA VAL A 493 25.72 8.49 30.88
C VAL A 493 25.50 8.08 32.33
N PRO A 494 25.12 6.82 32.62
CA PRO A 494 25.02 6.30 33.99
C PRO A 494 26.32 6.48 34.76
N GLU A 495 26.25 7.01 35.98
CA GLU A 495 27.44 7.37 36.79
C GLU A 495 28.41 6.21 37.00
N GLU A 496 27.85 5.00 37.18
CA GLU A 496 28.56 3.74 37.45
C GLU A 496 29.61 3.40 36.38
N ILE A 497 29.37 3.79 35.12
CA ILE A 497 30.26 3.49 33.99
C ILE A 497 31.09 4.70 33.53
N ARG A 498 30.85 5.90 34.08
CA ARG A 498 31.60 7.11 33.68
C ARG A 498 33.11 6.95 33.88
N ARG A 499 33.53 6.26 34.95
CA ARG A 499 34.96 5.98 35.22
C ARG A 499 35.66 5.16 34.14
N LYS A 500 34.90 4.41 33.32
CA LYS A 500 35.42 3.58 32.22
C LYS A 500 35.70 4.40 30.95
N MET A 501 35.20 5.63 30.90
CA MET A 501 35.23 6.46 29.71
C MET A 501 36.28 7.57 29.81
N LYS A 502 36.89 7.88 28.67
CA LYS A 502 37.72 9.06 28.46
C LYS A 502 36.95 10.02 27.55
N TYR A 503 36.52 11.16 28.10
CA TYR A 503 35.73 12.17 27.42
C TYR A 503 36.14 13.58 27.88
N ILE A 504 35.78 14.58 27.07
CA ILE A 504 35.97 16.00 27.39
C ILE A 504 34.60 16.66 27.30
N LEU A 505 34.21 17.37 28.35
CA LEU A 505 33.00 18.20 28.30
C LEU A 505 33.35 19.60 27.78
N VAL A 506 32.54 20.10 26.86
CA VAL A 506 32.71 21.43 26.26
C VAL A 506 31.47 22.30 26.51
N HIS A 507 31.67 23.60 26.69
CA HIS A 507 30.57 24.57 26.81
C HIS A 507 29.84 24.73 25.47
N GLU A 508 28.60 25.25 25.48
CA GLU A 508 27.75 25.34 24.28
C GLU A 508 28.38 26.12 23.10
N GLU A 509 29.30 27.04 23.40
CA GLU A 509 30.07 27.89 22.47
C GLU A 509 31.40 27.25 21.98
N GLY A 510 31.74 26.03 22.42
CA GLY A 510 32.93 25.29 21.95
C GLY A 510 34.23 25.51 22.75
N ASN A 511 34.19 26.34 23.80
CA ASN A 511 35.31 26.51 24.74
C ASN A 511 35.42 25.31 25.69
N GLU A 512 36.65 24.83 25.92
CA GLU A 512 36.95 23.70 26.81
C GLU A 512 36.76 24.11 28.27
N THR A 513 35.89 23.43 28.99
CA THR A 513 35.56 23.81 30.38
C THR A 513 36.23 22.92 31.42
N ARG A 514 36.38 21.61 31.19
CA ARG A 514 36.95 20.70 32.20
C ARG A 514 37.67 19.49 31.60
N PHE A 515 38.94 19.32 31.98
CA PHE A 515 39.58 18.00 32.04
C PHE A 515 39.12 17.36 33.35
N LEU A 516 38.26 16.34 33.28
CA LEU A 516 38.05 15.48 34.45
C LEU A 516 39.14 14.43 34.42
N ASP A 517 40.19 14.73 35.18
CA ASP A 517 41.42 13.95 35.25
C ASP A 517 41.19 12.53 35.70
#